data_AF-A0A402BHK6-F1
#
_entry.id   AF-A0A402BHK6-F1
#
_cell.length_a   1.000
_cell.length_b   1.000
_cell.length_c   1.000
_cell.angle_alpha   90.00
_cell.angle_beta   90.00
_cell.angle_gamma   90.00
#
_symmetry.space_group_name_H-M   'P 1'
#
loop_
_entity.id
_entity.type
_entity.pdbx_description
1 polymer ?
#
loop_
_entity_poly.entity_id
_entity_poly.type
_entity_poly.pdbx_seq_one_letter_code
_entity_poly.pdbx_strand_id
1 'polypeptide(L)'
;MFSKASPTTFYSPWPVGSPNYYPPTTVSYALEWKPGGFFLHDSWWHTVYGPGTNSIHSDPVYGPQNGSHGCISMPYASARWLYTWAPIGTPVRIHM
;
A
#
# COMPACT_ATOMS: atom_id res chain seq x y z
N MET A 1 -6.85 -12.75 1.41
CA MET A 1 -7.43 -11.45 1.02
C MET A 1 -8.93 -11.51 1.21
N PHE A 2 -9.50 -10.42 1.75
CA PHE A 2 -10.90 -10.29 2.15
C PHE A 2 -11.73 -9.47 1.15
N SER A 3 -11.15 -8.44 0.54
CA SER A 3 -11.86 -7.54 -0.37
C SER A 3 -10.93 -6.97 -1.45
N LYS A 4 -11.54 -6.43 -2.53
CA LYS A 4 -10.86 -5.79 -3.66
C LYS A 4 -11.60 -4.51 -4.04
N ALA A 5 -10.87 -3.44 -4.33
CA ALA A 5 -11.44 -2.19 -4.82
C ALA A 5 -10.55 -1.55 -5.90
N SER A 6 -11.17 -0.96 -6.92
CA SER A 6 -10.48 -0.28 -8.03
C SER A 6 -11.43 0.65 -8.80
N PRO A 7 -11.08 1.93 -9.01
CA PRO A 7 -10.14 2.71 -8.17
C PRO A 7 -10.70 2.89 -6.75
N THR A 8 -9.87 3.29 -5.79
CA THR A 8 -10.34 3.63 -4.44
C THR A 8 -9.48 4.73 -3.80
N THR A 9 -10.02 5.36 -2.76
CA THR A 9 -9.32 6.40 -1.99
C THR A 9 -9.20 5.95 -0.55
N PHE A 10 -7.97 5.98 -0.02
CA PHE A 10 -7.70 5.72 1.38
C PHE A 10 -7.83 7.01 2.18
N TYR A 11 -8.51 6.91 3.32
CA TYR A 11 -8.67 8.00 4.28
C TYR A 11 -7.96 7.63 5.57
N SER A 12 -7.15 8.56 6.08
CA SER A 12 -6.42 8.36 7.33
C SER A 12 -7.38 8.12 8.50
N PRO A 13 -7.16 7.06 9.30
CA PRO A 13 -7.89 6.88 10.56
C PRO A 13 -7.42 7.84 11.65
N TRP A 14 -6.26 8.48 11.47
CA TRP A 14 -5.74 9.51 12.38
C TRP A 14 -6.26 10.89 11.99
N PRO A 15 -6.52 11.79 12.96
CA PRO A 15 -6.96 13.15 12.69
C PRO A 15 -5.85 14.00 12.06
N VAL A 16 -6.25 15.04 11.32
CA VAL A 16 -5.34 16.06 10.78
C VAL A 16 -4.50 16.65 11.93
N GLY A 17 -3.17 16.70 11.75
CA GLY A 17 -2.21 17.14 12.77
C GLY A 17 -1.55 16.00 13.56
N SER A 18 -2.02 14.76 13.43
CA SER A 18 -1.29 13.60 13.95
C SER A 18 0.00 13.36 13.15
N PRO A 19 1.12 12.93 13.78
CA PRO A 19 2.32 12.50 13.06
C PRO A 19 2.08 11.34 12.08
N ASN A 20 1.01 10.55 12.27
CA ASN A 20 0.64 9.41 11.41
C ASN A 20 -0.43 9.78 10.38
N TYR A 21 -0.90 11.03 10.35
CA TYR A 21 -1.89 11.48 9.39
C TYR A 21 -1.35 11.38 7.97
N TYR A 22 -2.18 10.89 7.05
CA TYR A 22 -1.96 11.03 5.61
C TYR A 22 -3.20 11.66 4.94
N PRO A 23 -3.00 12.54 3.94
CA PRO A 23 -4.11 13.11 3.20
C PRO A 23 -4.87 12.03 2.43
N PRO A 24 -6.12 12.28 1.98
CA PRO A 24 -6.82 11.33 1.12
C PRO A 24 -5.95 10.91 -0.08
N THR A 25 -5.70 9.61 -0.19
CA THR A 25 -4.76 9.06 -1.19
C THR A 25 -5.49 8.11 -2.11
N THR A 26 -5.61 8.50 -3.38
CA THR A 26 -6.19 7.64 -4.42
C THR A 26 -5.17 6.64 -4.92
N VAL A 27 -5.60 5.39 -5.01
CA VAL A 27 -4.85 4.24 -5.55
C VAL A 27 -5.69 3.55 -6.63
N SER A 28 -5.03 2.92 -7.58
CA SER A 28 -5.69 2.27 -8.72
C SER A 28 -6.25 0.90 -8.34
N TYR A 29 -5.52 0.13 -7.53
CA TYR A 29 -5.85 -1.24 -7.15
C TYR A 29 -5.56 -1.45 -5.68
N ALA A 30 -6.56 -1.90 -4.93
CA ALA A 30 -6.42 -2.27 -3.52
C ALA A 30 -6.94 -3.69 -3.29
N LEU A 31 -6.13 -4.52 -2.62
CA LEU A 31 -6.49 -5.86 -2.20
C LEU A 31 -6.30 -5.97 -0.68
N GLU A 32 -7.38 -6.11 0.09
CA GLU A 32 -7.29 -6.15 1.56
C GLU A 32 -6.78 -7.51 2.02
N TRP A 33 -5.60 -7.53 2.66
CA TRP A 33 -4.99 -8.77 3.11
C TRP A 33 -5.17 -9.02 4.61
N LYS A 34 -5.45 -7.99 5.40
CA LYS A 34 -5.79 -8.07 6.82
C LYS A 34 -6.88 -7.06 7.17
N PRO A 35 -7.89 -7.44 7.98
CA PRO A 35 -8.95 -6.53 8.40
C PRO A 35 -8.38 -5.32 9.14
N GLY A 36 -9.06 -4.17 8.99
CA GLY A 36 -8.67 -2.90 9.61
C GLY A 36 -7.86 -2.00 8.69
N GLY A 37 -7.98 -2.18 7.37
CA GLY A 37 -7.42 -1.25 6.39
C GLY A 37 -6.00 -1.56 5.92
N PHE A 38 -5.60 -2.85 5.92
CA PHE A 38 -4.29 -3.28 5.44
C PHE A 38 -4.39 -3.83 4.02
N PHE A 39 -3.82 -3.11 3.05
CA PHE A 39 -3.97 -3.40 1.63
C PHE A 39 -2.64 -3.72 0.94
N LEU A 40 -2.70 -4.58 -0.07
CA LEU A 40 -1.73 -4.64 -1.16
C LEU A 40 -2.20 -3.63 -2.21
N HIS A 41 -1.37 -2.65 -2.60
CA HIS A 41 -1.82 -1.59 -3.52
C HIS A 41 -0.69 -0.93 -4.32
N ASP A 42 -1.06 -0.26 -5.42
CA ASP A 42 -0.15 0.61 -6.15
C ASP A 42 0.11 1.94 -5.43
N SER A 43 1.26 2.52 -5.71
CA SER A 43 1.74 3.73 -5.06
C SER A 43 2.49 4.58 -6.08
N TRP A 44 1.92 5.74 -6.41
CA TRP A 44 2.52 6.69 -7.36
C TRP A 44 3.53 7.63 -6.70
N TRP A 45 3.63 7.63 -5.36
CA TRP A 45 4.44 8.56 -4.56
C TRP A 45 5.78 7.98 -4.08
N HIS A 46 6.17 6.79 -4.54
CA HIS A 46 7.53 6.24 -4.36
C HIS A 46 7.87 5.23 -5.47
N THR A 47 9.16 4.98 -5.67
CA THR A 47 9.76 4.19 -6.76
C THR A 47 10.68 3.06 -6.27
N VAL A 48 11.09 3.10 -4.99
CA VAL A 48 11.93 2.05 -4.40
C VAL A 48 11.07 1.06 -3.62
N TYR A 49 11.24 -0.22 -3.90
CA TYR A 49 10.50 -1.32 -3.31
C TYR A 49 11.44 -2.47 -2.95
N GLY A 50 11.09 -3.23 -1.90
CA GLY A 50 11.78 -4.46 -1.54
C GLY A 50 12.46 -4.40 -0.17
N PRO A 51 13.45 -5.27 0.09
CA PRO A 51 14.13 -5.32 1.38
C PRO A 51 14.73 -3.97 1.79
N GLY A 52 14.46 -3.54 3.03
CA GLY A 52 14.98 -2.28 3.57
C GLY A 52 14.11 -1.03 3.32
N THR A 53 13.00 -1.15 2.58
CA THR A 53 12.07 -0.01 2.34
C THR A 53 10.91 0.04 3.34
N ASN A 54 10.93 -0.82 4.36
CA ASN A 54 9.90 -0.88 5.41
C ASN A 54 10.12 0.13 6.55
N SER A 55 11.25 0.84 6.55
CA SER A 55 11.60 1.92 7.48
C SER A 55 12.06 3.15 6.68
N ILE A 56 12.68 4.13 7.35
CA ILE A 56 13.25 5.30 6.69
C ILE A 56 14.28 4.84 5.64
N HIS A 57 14.06 5.23 4.40
CA HIS A 57 14.92 4.91 3.26
C HIS A 57 14.99 6.10 2.29
N SER A 58 15.94 6.04 1.35
CA SER A 58 16.11 7.05 0.33
C SER A 58 15.46 6.60 -0.98
N ASP A 59 14.57 7.43 -1.52
CA ASP A 59 14.03 7.31 -2.87
C ASP A 59 14.72 8.31 -3.80
N PRO A 60 15.26 7.88 -4.96
CA PRO A 60 16.01 8.76 -5.85
C PRO A 60 15.13 9.81 -6.55
N VAL A 61 13.81 9.62 -6.58
CA VAL A 61 12.85 10.52 -7.24
C VAL A 61 12.18 11.43 -6.22
N TYR A 62 11.82 10.90 -5.05
CA TYR A 62 11.02 11.60 -4.04
C TYR A 62 11.77 11.95 -2.76
N GLY A 63 13.05 11.57 -2.64
CA GLY A 63 13.89 11.86 -1.49
C GLY A 63 13.66 10.92 -0.30
N PRO A 64 13.90 11.36 0.95
CA PRO A 64 13.68 10.55 2.14
C PRO A 64 12.21 10.10 2.24
N GLN A 65 12.00 8.79 2.31
CA GLN A 65 10.71 8.15 2.45
C GLN A 65 10.65 7.41 3.78
N ASN A 66 9.44 7.30 4.35
CA ASN A 66 9.17 6.37 5.43
C ASN A 66 8.51 5.10 4.87
N GLY A 67 8.56 4.02 5.65
CA GLY A 67 7.73 2.85 5.39
C GLY A 67 6.25 3.19 5.43
N SER A 68 5.41 2.24 5.03
CA SER A 68 3.96 2.38 5.09
C SER A 68 3.41 2.26 6.52
N HIS A 69 2.13 2.59 6.71
CA HIS A 69 1.38 2.31 7.94
C HIS A 69 0.89 0.85 8.03
N GLY A 70 1.61 -0.10 7.42
CA GLY A 70 1.28 -1.53 7.38
C GLY A 70 0.72 -2.04 6.05
N CYS A 71 0.36 -1.16 5.13
CA CYS A 71 0.07 -1.56 3.75
C CYS A 71 1.32 -2.07 3.03
N ILE A 72 1.14 -2.84 1.96
CA ILE A 72 2.25 -3.29 1.12
C ILE A 72 2.11 -2.61 -0.23
N SER A 73 2.94 -1.60 -0.44
CA SER A 73 2.99 -0.80 -1.65
C SER A 73 3.82 -1.49 -2.72
N MET A 74 3.43 -1.34 -3.98
CA MET A 74 4.12 -1.95 -5.12
C MET A 74 3.97 -1.11 -6.39
N PRO A 75 4.77 -1.36 -7.44
CA PRO A 75 4.59 -0.70 -8.72
C PRO A 75 3.19 -0.96 -9.29
N TYR A 76 2.66 0.02 -10.03
CA TYR A 76 1.34 -0.05 -10.67
C TYR A 76 1.13 -1.36 -11.45
N ALA A 77 2.11 -1.77 -12.25
CA ALA A 77 2.01 -2.99 -13.05
C ALA A 77 1.86 -4.25 -12.18
N SER A 78 2.57 -4.32 -11.05
CA SER A 78 2.48 -5.42 -10.09
C SER A 78 1.13 -5.45 -9.40
N ALA A 79 0.62 -4.30 -8.95
CA ALA A 79 -0.69 -4.20 -8.32
C ALA A 79 -1.81 -4.59 -9.30
N ARG A 80 -1.73 -4.11 -10.54
CA ARG A 80 -2.67 -4.47 -11.62
C ARG A 80 -2.66 -5.97 -11.89
N TRP A 81 -1.48 -6.56 -12.05
CA TRP A 81 -1.34 -7.99 -12.29
C TRP A 81 -1.96 -8.79 -11.13
N LEU A 82 -1.60 -8.45 -9.89
CA LEU A 82 -2.10 -9.13 -8.71
C LEU A 82 -3.62 -8.99 -8.56
N TYR A 83 -4.14 -7.79 -8.83
CA TYR A 83 -5.57 -7.53 -8.84
C TYR A 83 -6.29 -8.35 -9.89
N THR A 84 -5.73 -8.58 -11.07
CA THR A 84 -6.38 -9.46 -12.06
C THR A 84 -6.25 -10.93 -11.69
N TRP A 85 -5.11 -11.35 -11.16
CA TRP A 85 -4.79 -12.76 -10.92
C TRP A 85 -5.45 -13.34 -9.67
N ALA A 86 -5.52 -12.61 -8.55
CA ALA A 86 -5.94 -13.16 -7.26
C ALA A 86 -7.47 -13.06 -7.03
N PRO A 87 -8.21 -14.19 -6.91
CA PRO A 87 -9.59 -14.19 -6.46
C PRO A 87 -9.72 -13.88 -4.95
N ILE A 88 -10.86 -13.33 -4.52
CA ILE A 88 -11.16 -13.17 -3.09
C ILE A 88 -11.01 -14.53 -2.38
N GLY A 89 -10.36 -14.55 -1.22
CA GLY A 89 -9.99 -15.78 -0.52
C GLY A 89 -8.57 -16.27 -0.79
N THR A 90 -7.84 -15.74 -1.79
CA THR A 90 -6.41 -16.06 -1.97
C THR A 90 -5.64 -15.78 -0.68
N PRO A 91 -4.90 -16.76 -0.13
CA PRO A 91 -4.14 -16.56 1.09
C PRO A 91 -2.98 -15.60 0.86
N VAL A 92 -2.75 -14.72 1.83
CA VAL A 92 -1.57 -13.83 1.88
C VAL A 92 -0.76 -14.25 3.09
N ARG A 93 0.50 -14.62 2.87
CA ARG A 93 1.44 -15.04 3.93
C ARG A 93 2.55 -14.02 4.03
N ILE A 94 2.63 -13.37 5.19
CA ILE A 94 3.69 -12.41 5.49
C ILE A 94 4.72 -13.11 6.35
N HIS A 95 5.99 -13.01 5.95
CA HIS A 95 7.13 -13.57 6.67
C HIS A 95 7.97 -12.42 7.22
N MET A 96 8.57 -12.65 8.39
CA MET A 96 9.53 -11.75 9.03
C MET A 96 10.95 -12.22 8.76
#